data_AF-A0A6A4GS52-F1
#
_entry.id   AF-A0A6A4GS52-F1
#
_cell.length_a   1.000
_cell.length_b   1.000
_cell.length_c   1.000
_cell.angle_alpha   90.00
_cell.angle_beta   90.00
_cell.angle_gamma   90.00
#
_symmetry.space_group_name_H-M   'P 1'
#
loop_
_entity.id
_entity.type
_entity.pdbx_description
1 polymer ?
#
loop_
_entity_poly.entity_id
_entity_poly.type
_entity_poly.pdbx_seq_one_letter_code
_entity_poly.pdbx_strand_id
1 'polypeptide(L)'
;MGGHDFYESQAWKKHPAASNVVFWCLRNIQTQDYDRLWYLVIPPIMTFLDDYQVPYKLIGVQMVNMLLEHVPRDILKRTGVDGLIITSLNTCLGQLDHPESPKLIHEAIAASLSLSLLTTTAESSTRFDQLCALLGERVIGMVWLYSSDKPGVVQASVEALPPLLRALGLGCTRYLKALIPQLTHPLLPVAFRSTPVQLQIHSLNALTIVIQECSHRMPLWKGTIINAISRCWVHLADTSSIDDSREQLTASLTL
;
A
#
# COMPACT_ATOMS: atom_id res chain seq x y z
N MET A 1 1.83 20.08 26.27
CA MET A 1 1.44 18.93 27.11
C MET A 1 -0.07 18.64 27.12
N GLY A 2 -0.91 19.21 26.24
CA GLY A 2 -2.37 18.99 26.28
C GLY A 2 -2.99 18.12 25.16
N GLY A 3 -2.22 17.73 24.14
CA GLY A 3 -2.75 16.96 23.00
C GLY A 3 -2.84 15.45 23.26
N HIS A 4 -1.82 14.87 23.89
CA HIS A 4 -1.76 13.42 24.14
C HIS A 4 -2.80 12.95 25.18
N ASP A 5 -3.01 13.72 26.25
CA ASP A 5 -4.00 13.40 27.29
C ASP A 5 -5.45 13.34 26.76
N PHE A 6 -5.78 14.14 25.74
CA PHE A 6 -7.10 14.10 25.11
C PHE A 6 -7.34 12.77 24.38
N TYR A 7 -6.33 12.26 23.66
CA TYR A 7 -6.49 11.01 22.92
C TYR A 7 -6.41 9.76 23.79
N GLU A 8 -5.75 9.82 24.96
CA GLU A 8 -5.69 8.69 25.90
C GLU A 8 -6.95 8.58 26.77
N SER A 9 -7.64 9.69 27.02
CA SER A 9 -8.84 9.73 27.86
C SER A 9 -10.14 9.39 27.13
N GLN A 10 -10.09 9.10 25.83
CA GLN A 10 -11.28 8.82 25.03
C GLN A 10 -12.01 7.57 25.51
N ALA A 11 -13.28 7.72 25.88
CA ALA A 11 -14.08 6.65 26.49
C ALA A 11 -14.17 5.39 25.62
N TRP A 12 -14.24 5.55 24.29
CA TRP A 12 -14.37 4.42 23.36
C TRP A 12 -13.17 3.46 23.41
N LYS A 13 -11.97 3.92 23.76
CA LYS A 13 -10.77 3.06 23.90
C LYS A 13 -10.88 2.08 25.07
N LYS A 14 -11.74 2.36 26.05
CA LYS A 14 -12.06 1.45 27.15
C LYS A 14 -13.03 0.34 26.73
N HIS A 15 -13.56 0.41 25.51
CA HIS A 15 -14.51 -0.54 24.97
C HIS A 15 -13.95 -1.17 23.69
N PRO A 16 -13.15 -2.25 23.80
CA PRO A 16 -12.57 -2.92 22.63
C PRO A 16 -13.60 -3.37 21.58
N ALA A 17 -14.84 -3.60 22.00
CA ALA A 17 -15.95 -3.95 21.11
C ALA A 17 -16.48 -2.77 20.26
N ALA A 18 -16.05 -1.52 20.51
CA ALA A 18 -16.52 -0.36 19.76
C ALA A 18 -16.19 -0.47 18.26
N SER A 19 -14.98 -0.96 17.92
CA SER A 19 -14.60 -1.20 16.52
C SER A 19 -15.49 -2.26 15.87
N ASN A 20 -15.84 -3.33 16.61
CA ASN A 20 -16.70 -4.40 16.12
C ASN A 20 -18.11 -3.90 15.77
N VAL A 21 -18.65 -2.94 16.53
CA VAL A 21 -19.95 -2.32 16.21
C VAL A 21 -19.87 -1.57 14.88
N VAL A 22 -18.81 -0.79 14.66
CA VAL A 22 -18.63 -0.06 13.39
C VAL A 22 -18.47 -1.03 12.22
N PHE A 23 -17.65 -2.07 12.36
CA PHE A 23 -17.53 -3.12 11.33
C PHE A 23 -18.86 -3.83 11.06
N TRP A 24 -19.63 -4.13 12.11
CA TRP A 24 -20.95 -4.73 11.94
C TRP A 24 -21.89 -3.79 11.17
N CYS A 25 -21.90 -2.49 11.48
CA CYS A 25 -22.66 -1.51 10.72
C CYS A 25 -22.24 -1.50 9.25
N LEU A 26 -20.93 -1.39 8.96
CA LEU A 26 -20.41 -1.37 7.59
C LEU A 26 -20.81 -2.61 6.77
N ARG A 27 -20.83 -3.80 7.39
CA ARG A 27 -21.24 -5.04 6.73
C ARG A 27 -22.74 -5.12 6.44
N ASN A 28 -23.57 -4.40 7.19
CA ASN A 28 -25.03 -4.56 7.16
C ASN A 28 -25.77 -3.34 6.59
N ILE A 29 -25.09 -2.23 6.33
CA ILE A 29 -25.69 -1.08 5.64
C ILE A 29 -25.98 -1.47 4.20
N GLN A 30 -27.25 -1.36 3.81
CA GLN A 30 -27.65 -1.54 2.42
C GLN A 30 -27.32 -0.28 1.62
N THR A 31 -27.05 -0.44 0.32
CA THR A 31 -26.65 0.66 -0.57
C THR A 31 -27.61 1.85 -0.52
N GLN A 32 -28.92 1.59 -0.38
CA GLN A 32 -29.99 2.58 -0.29
C GLN A 32 -30.05 3.35 1.05
N ASP A 33 -29.47 2.80 2.11
CA ASP A 33 -29.52 3.38 3.46
C ASP A 33 -28.34 4.31 3.75
N TYR A 34 -27.32 4.33 2.88
CA TYR A 34 -26.14 5.17 3.08
C TYR A 34 -26.50 6.65 3.23
N ASP A 35 -27.42 7.20 2.43
CA ASP A 35 -27.84 8.60 2.56
C ASP A 35 -28.38 8.94 3.96
N ARG A 36 -29.07 7.99 4.59
CA ARG A 36 -29.66 8.16 5.92
C ARG A 36 -28.66 7.91 7.04
N LEU A 37 -27.69 7.01 6.85
CA LEU A 37 -26.77 6.57 7.90
C LEU A 37 -25.39 7.22 7.81
N TRP A 38 -25.09 7.94 6.72
CA TRP A 38 -23.76 8.49 6.44
C TRP A 38 -23.14 9.27 7.60
N TYR A 39 -23.93 10.17 8.18
CA TYR A 39 -23.50 11.06 9.26
C TYR A 39 -23.21 10.31 10.58
N LEU A 40 -23.68 9.08 10.74
CA LEU A 40 -23.39 8.23 11.90
C LEU A 40 -22.18 7.33 11.67
N VAL A 41 -21.87 7.02 10.41
CA VAL A 41 -20.86 6.02 10.02
C VAL A 41 -19.50 6.65 9.81
N ILE A 42 -19.44 7.81 9.15
CA ILE A 42 -18.17 8.47 8.85
C ILE A 42 -17.42 8.95 10.11
N PRO A 43 -18.05 9.61 11.09
CA PRO A 43 -17.30 10.11 12.25
C PRO A 43 -16.57 9.02 13.05
N PRO A 44 -17.17 7.84 13.33
CA PRO A 44 -16.44 6.73 13.95
C PRO A 44 -15.26 6.24 13.12
N ILE A 45 -15.41 6.08 11.80
CA ILE A 45 -14.30 5.65 10.92
C ILE A 45 -13.16 6.66 10.98
N MET A 46 -13.47 7.96 10.85
CA MET A 46 -12.48 9.02 10.94
C MET A 46 -11.83 9.07 12.33
N THR A 47 -12.57 8.79 13.40
CA THR A 47 -12.02 8.72 14.77
C THR A 47 -10.92 7.66 14.88
N PHE A 48 -11.12 6.47 14.31
CA PHE A 48 -10.08 5.43 14.26
C PHE A 48 -8.93 5.83 13.33
N LEU A 49 -9.24 6.31 12.14
CA LEU A 49 -8.27 6.61 11.08
C LEU A 49 -7.34 7.79 11.45
N ASP A 50 -7.86 8.77 12.17
CA ASP A 50 -7.12 9.96 12.62
C ASP A 50 -6.43 9.77 13.97
N ASP A 51 -6.65 8.65 14.67
CA ASP A 51 -6.02 8.40 15.96
C ASP A 51 -4.48 8.44 15.86
N TYR A 52 -3.80 8.90 16.89
CA TYR A 52 -2.33 8.97 16.86
C TYR A 52 -1.66 7.59 17.00
N GLN A 53 -2.35 6.59 17.56
CA GLN A 53 -1.79 5.25 17.73
C GLN A 53 -2.00 4.40 16.48
N VAL A 54 -0.92 3.79 16.01
CA VAL A 54 -0.89 2.94 14.81
C VAL A 54 -1.93 1.81 14.82
N PRO A 55 -2.19 1.09 15.94
CA PRO A 55 -3.22 0.04 15.94
C PRO A 55 -4.63 0.54 15.62
N TYR A 56 -5.00 1.71 16.13
CA TYR A 56 -6.31 2.29 15.83
C TYR A 56 -6.38 2.84 14.41
N LYS A 57 -5.28 3.42 13.90
CA LYS A 57 -5.20 3.79 12.49
C LYS A 57 -5.41 2.59 11.58
N LEU A 58 -4.77 1.45 11.87
CA LEU A 58 -4.91 0.23 11.09
C LEU A 58 -6.36 -0.26 11.08
N ILE A 59 -7.04 -0.25 12.22
CA ILE A 59 -8.48 -0.53 12.31
C ILE A 59 -9.28 0.45 11.44
N GLY A 60 -8.94 1.73 11.48
CA GLY A 60 -9.57 2.76 10.63
C GLY A 60 -9.40 2.50 9.14
N VAL A 61 -8.19 2.12 8.69
CA VAL A 61 -7.92 1.76 7.30
C VAL A 61 -8.72 0.52 6.88
N GLN A 62 -8.83 -0.48 7.74
CA GLN A 62 -9.66 -1.67 7.51
C GLN A 62 -11.14 -1.31 7.34
N MET A 63 -11.64 -0.39 8.15
CA MET A 63 -13.00 0.13 8.02
C MET A 63 -13.19 0.88 6.70
N VAL A 64 -12.21 1.67 6.26
CA VAL A 64 -12.24 2.34 4.96
C VAL A 64 -12.29 1.31 3.83
N ASN A 65 -11.44 0.29 3.84
CA ASN A 65 -11.46 -0.76 2.82
C ASN A 65 -12.85 -1.42 2.72
N MET A 66 -13.45 -1.79 3.86
CA MET A 66 -14.79 -2.37 3.91
C MET A 66 -15.88 -1.40 3.43
N LEU A 67 -15.78 -0.12 3.76
CA LEU A 67 -16.69 0.91 3.29
C LEU A 67 -16.64 1.02 1.76
N LEU A 68 -15.44 1.05 1.18
CA LEU A 68 -15.21 1.24 -0.26
C LEU A 68 -15.74 0.08 -1.12
N GLU A 69 -15.94 -1.10 -0.55
CA GLU A 69 -16.54 -2.25 -1.25
C GLU A 69 -18.02 -2.02 -1.62
N HIS A 70 -18.76 -1.23 -0.83
CA HIS A 70 -20.23 -1.16 -0.95
C HIS A 70 -20.79 0.26 -1.06
N VAL A 71 -20.00 1.28 -0.73
CA VAL A 71 -20.46 2.68 -0.72
C VAL A 71 -20.74 3.20 -2.13
N PRO A 72 -21.87 3.90 -2.36
CA PRO A 72 -22.12 4.62 -3.59
C PRO A 72 -21.07 5.70 -3.84
N ARG A 73 -20.46 5.70 -5.04
CA ARG A 73 -19.46 6.71 -5.44
C ARG A 73 -19.98 8.15 -5.29
N ASP A 74 -21.27 8.35 -5.50
CA ASP A 74 -21.93 9.66 -5.54
C ASP A 74 -21.95 10.30 -4.14
N ILE A 75 -22.12 9.47 -3.10
CA ILE A 75 -22.17 9.91 -1.70
C ILE A 75 -20.79 10.39 -1.26
N LEU A 76 -19.73 9.65 -1.58
CA LEU A 76 -18.34 10.04 -1.27
C LEU A 76 -18.02 11.42 -1.84
N LYS A 77 -18.31 11.62 -3.14
CA LYS A 77 -18.05 12.85 -3.88
C LYS A 77 -18.89 14.04 -3.39
N ARG A 78 -20.20 13.85 -3.25
CA ARG A 78 -21.13 14.92 -2.88
C ARG A 78 -20.88 15.43 -1.45
N THR A 79 -20.41 14.56 -0.57
CA THR A 79 -20.15 14.92 0.84
C THR A 79 -18.71 15.39 1.09
N GLY A 80 -17.82 15.29 0.10
CA GLY A 80 -16.40 15.65 0.21
C GLY A 80 -15.59 14.72 1.13
N VAL A 81 -16.16 13.57 1.51
CA VAL A 81 -15.52 12.60 2.41
C VAL A 81 -14.37 11.87 1.73
N ASP A 82 -14.37 11.77 0.41
CA ASP A 82 -13.22 11.28 -0.35
C ASP A 82 -11.94 12.09 -0.04
N GLY A 83 -12.05 13.42 -0.02
CA GLY A 83 -10.96 14.33 0.35
C GLY A 83 -10.48 14.18 1.80
N LEU A 84 -11.40 13.89 2.72
CA LEU A 84 -11.06 13.65 4.14
C LEU A 84 -10.32 12.32 4.30
N ILE A 85 -10.88 11.23 3.75
CA ILE A 85 -10.28 9.90 3.85
C ILE A 85 -8.88 9.90 3.21
N ILE A 86 -8.70 10.50 2.04
CA ILE A 86 -7.37 10.51 1.39
C ILE A 86 -6.34 11.27 2.24
N THR A 87 -6.74 12.35 2.93
CA THR A 87 -5.85 13.12 3.82
C THR A 87 -5.40 12.27 5.00
N SER A 88 -6.31 11.53 5.61
CA SER A 88 -6.00 10.66 6.75
C SER A 88 -5.19 9.42 6.33
N LEU A 89 -5.48 8.83 5.17
CA LEU A 89 -4.67 7.75 4.58
C LEU A 89 -3.24 8.22 4.29
N ASN A 90 -3.06 9.43 3.77
CA ASN A 90 -1.73 10.03 3.57
C ASN A 90 -0.95 10.16 4.89
N THR A 91 -1.64 10.44 6.00
CA THR A 91 -1.02 10.48 7.34
C THR A 91 -0.62 9.09 7.82
N CYS A 92 -1.42 8.06 7.51
CA CYS A 92 -1.07 6.66 7.79
C CYS A 92 0.21 6.22 7.07
N LEU A 93 0.42 6.68 5.83
CA LEU A 93 1.62 6.39 5.05
C LEU A 93 2.92 6.97 5.64
N GLY A 94 2.81 7.85 6.64
CA GLY A 94 3.93 8.37 7.42
C GLY A 94 4.26 7.61 8.70
N GLN A 95 3.44 6.64 9.09
CA GLN A 95 3.61 5.91 10.34
C GLN A 95 4.54 4.71 10.12
N LEU A 96 5.85 4.95 10.14
CA LEU A 96 6.86 3.94 9.78
C LEU A 96 7.47 3.22 10.99
N ASP A 97 7.35 3.78 12.19
CA ASP A 97 8.11 3.40 13.39
C ASP A 97 7.30 2.57 14.40
N HIS A 98 6.48 1.63 13.92
CA HIS A 98 5.68 0.76 14.78
C HIS A 98 5.65 -0.69 14.26
N PRO A 99 5.51 -1.72 15.13
CA PRO A 99 5.43 -3.11 14.69
C PRO A 99 4.32 -3.41 13.66
N GLU A 100 3.21 -2.68 13.74
CA GLU A 100 2.08 -2.80 12.80
C GLU A 100 2.18 -1.89 11.57
N SER A 101 3.21 -1.04 11.49
CA SER A 101 3.45 -0.15 10.34
C SER A 101 3.46 -0.90 9.01
N PRO A 102 4.11 -2.06 8.84
CA PRO A 102 4.06 -2.80 7.57
C PRO A 102 2.63 -3.05 7.09
N LYS A 103 1.77 -3.56 7.98
CA LYS A 103 0.37 -3.86 7.65
C LYS A 103 -0.42 -2.58 7.38
N LEU A 104 -0.21 -1.54 8.18
CA LEU A 104 -0.84 -0.23 7.97
C LEU A 104 -0.48 0.35 6.59
N ILE A 105 0.80 0.31 6.19
CA ILE A 105 1.26 0.83 4.89
C ILE A 105 0.64 0.06 3.74
N HIS A 106 0.67 -1.28 3.79
CA HIS A 106 0.06 -2.11 2.76
C HIS A 106 -1.42 -1.78 2.58
N GLU A 107 -2.19 -1.79 3.68
CA GLU A 107 -3.63 -1.53 3.64
C GLU A 107 -3.95 -0.08 3.24
N ALA A 108 -3.14 0.89 3.64
CA ALA A 108 -3.35 2.30 3.30
C ALA A 108 -3.10 2.56 1.80
N ILE A 109 -2.07 1.94 1.20
CA ILE A 109 -1.85 2.01 -0.25
C ILE A 109 -3.05 1.42 -1.00
N ALA A 110 -3.53 0.25 -0.57
CA ALA A 110 -4.68 -0.42 -1.18
C ALA A 110 -5.97 0.42 -1.06
N ALA A 111 -6.22 1.00 0.12
CA ALA A 111 -7.36 1.88 0.36
C ALA A 111 -7.30 3.16 -0.49
N SER A 112 -6.13 3.80 -0.56
CA SER A 112 -5.93 5.01 -1.38
C SER A 112 -6.14 4.71 -2.87
N LEU A 113 -5.63 3.59 -3.37
CA LEU A 113 -5.85 3.15 -4.73
C LEU A 113 -7.35 2.92 -5.00
N SER A 114 -8.03 2.16 -4.14
CA SER A 114 -9.45 1.83 -4.28
C SER A 114 -10.31 3.09 -4.27
N LEU A 115 -10.04 4.02 -3.35
CA LEU A 115 -10.72 5.31 -3.26
C LEU A 115 -10.53 6.13 -4.54
N SER A 116 -9.30 6.24 -5.05
CA SER A 116 -9.02 6.95 -6.30
C SER A 116 -9.74 6.31 -7.48
N LEU A 117 -9.73 4.98 -7.61
CA LEU A 117 -10.41 4.28 -8.70
C LEU A 117 -11.94 4.45 -8.64
N LEU A 118 -12.53 4.42 -7.46
CA LEU A 118 -13.98 4.57 -7.25
C LEU A 118 -14.47 6.00 -7.54
N THR A 119 -13.71 7.00 -7.08
CA THR A 119 -14.11 8.41 -7.11
C THR A 119 -13.76 9.12 -8.42
N THR A 120 -12.82 8.62 -9.19
CA THR A 120 -12.43 9.23 -10.48
C THR A 120 -12.98 8.44 -11.66
N THR A 121 -13.01 9.03 -12.85
CA THR A 121 -13.34 8.31 -14.11
C THR A 121 -12.07 7.71 -14.71
N ALA A 122 -12.23 6.61 -15.47
CA ALA A 122 -11.13 6.01 -16.21
C ALA A 122 -10.51 7.03 -17.17
N GLU A 123 -9.18 6.98 -17.26
CA GLU A 123 -8.37 7.84 -18.14
C GLU A 123 -8.47 9.35 -17.87
N SER A 124 -9.13 9.77 -16.78
CA SER A 124 -9.12 11.19 -16.39
C SER A 124 -7.74 11.64 -15.91
N SER A 125 -7.41 12.91 -16.19
CA SER A 125 -6.24 13.56 -15.62
C SER A 125 -6.24 13.51 -14.11
N THR A 126 -7.40 13.71 -13.48
CA THR A 126 -7.54 13.62 -12.02
C THR A 126 -7.16 12.25 -11.48
N ARG A 127 -7.60 11.15 -12.12
CA ARG A 127 -7.18 9.80 -11.73
C ARG A 127 -5.67 9.66 -11.83
N PHE A 128 -5.13 10.07 -12.97
CA PHE A 128 -3.71 9.98 -13.25
C PHE A 128 -2.86 10.76 -12.22
N ASP A 129 -3.27 11.98 -11.88
CA ASP A 129 -2.59 12.84 -10.92
C ASP A 129 -2.66 12.25 -9.50
N GLN A 130 -3.82 11.72 -9.09
CA GLN A 130 -3.97 11.06 -7.80
C GLN A 130 -3.09 9.80 -7.68
N LEU A 131 -3.04 8.96 -8.71
CA LEU A 131 -2.18 7.77 -8.73
C LEU A 131 -0.69 8.15 -8.75
N CYS A 132 -0.33 9.22 -9.48
CA CYS A 132 1.03 9.78 -9.46
C CYS A 132 1.41 10.32 -8.08
N ALA A 133 0.48 11.01 -7.38
CA ALA A 133 0.72 11.49 -6.02
C ALA A 133 0.90 10.32 -5.05
N LEU A 134 0.07 9.28 -5.15
CA LEU A 134 0.19 8.07 -4.33
C LEU A 134 1.54 7.37 -4.55
N LEU A 135 1.92 7.10 -5.80
CA LEU A 135 3.18 6.42 -6.08
C LEU A 135 4.41 7.32 -5.82
N GLY A 136 4.41 8.51 -6.40
CA GLY A 136 5.57 9.40 -6.42
C GLY A 136 5.82 10.11 -5.10
N GLU A 137 4.78 10.73 -4.53
CA GLU A 137 4.95 11.52 -3.31
C GLU A 137 4.86 10.67 -2.05
N ARG A 138 3.90 9.73 -2.01
CA ARG A 138 3.68 8.92 -0.80
C ARG A 138 4.57 7.69 -0.77
N VAL A 139 4.44 6.75 -1.71
CA VAL A 139 5.23 5.51 -1.67
C VAL A 139 6.71 5.80 -1.82
N ILE A 140 7.11 6.50 -2.88
CA ILE A 140 8.53 6.80 -3.15
C ILE A 140 9.03 7.91 -2.22
N GLY A 141 8.34 9.06 -2.22
CA GLY A 141 8.80 10.28 -1.54
C GLY A 141 8.66 10.26 0.00
N MET A 142 7.85 9.36 0.55
CA MET A 142 7.65 9.25 1.99
C MET A 142 8.07 7.86 2.51
N VAL A 143 7.41 6.79 2.06
CA VAL A 143 7.68 5.45 2.60
C VAL A 143 9.12 5.04 2.32
N TRP A 144 9.54 4.99 1.05
CA TRP A 144 10.87 4.49 0.69
C TRP A 144 12.00 5.42 1.14
N LEU A 145 11.78 6.73 1.09
CA LEU A 145 12.77 7.71 1.51
C LEU A 145 13.13 7.57 3.00
N TYR A 146 12.18 7.17 3.85
CA TYR A 146 12.35 7.14 5.32
C TYR A 146 12.23 5.73 5.95
N SER A 147 12.28 4.66 5.15
CA SER A 147 12.20 3.27 5.64
C SER A 147 13.37 2.37 5.23
N SER A 148 14.51 2.96 4.88
CA SER A 148 15.71 2.21 4.45
C SER A 148 16.23 1.21 5.50
N ASP A 149 15.98 1.47 6.77
CA ASP A 149 16.30 0.63 7.93
C ASP A 149 15.14 -0.26 8.41
N LYS A 150 14.00 -0.21 7.73
CA LYS A 150 12.74 -0.87 8.14
C LYS A 150 12.29 -1.88 7.07
N PRO A 151 12.90 -3.09 7.03
CA PRO A 151 12.68 -4.04 5.95
C PRO A 151 11.22 -4.50 5.82
N GLY A 152 10.49 -4.62 6.93
CA GLY A 152 9.07 -4.99 6.91
C GLY A 152 8.20 -3.95 6.21
N VAL A 153 8.48 -2.66 6.43
CA VAL A 153 7.76 -1.55 5.78
C VAL A 153 8.04 -1.52 4.28
N VAL A 154 9.31 -1.68 3.90
CA VAL A 154 9.71 -1.77 2.49
C VAL A 154 9.02 -2.95 1.82
N GLN A 155 9.06 -4.14 2.42
CA GLN A 155 8.41 -5.33 1.90
C GLN A 155 6.91 -5.13 1.69
N ALA A 156 6.20 -4.64 2.71
CA ALA A 156 4.77 -4.41 2.62
C ALA A 156 4.38 -3.36 1.57
N SER A 157 5.22 -2.33 1.39
CA SER A 157 5.00 -1.32 0.34
C SER A 157 5.20 -1.90 -1.06
N VAL A 158 6.18 -2.78 -1.26
CA VAL A 158 6.46 -3.44 -2.54
C VAL A 158 5.38 -4.47 -2.85
N GLU A 159 4.89 -5.19 -1.84
CA GLU A 159 3.75 -6.11 -1.97
C GLU A 159 2.49 -5.40 -2.46
N ALA A 160 2.22 -4.18 -2.00
CA ALA A 160 1.05 -3.39 -2.41
C ALA A 160 1.20 -2.72 -3.79
N LEU A 161 2.39 -2.73 -4.41
CA LEU A 161 2.64 -2.02 -5.67
C LEU A 161 1.90 -2.57 -6.90
N PRO A 162 1.80 -3.89 -7.17
CA PRO A 162 1.37 -4.38 -8.47
C PRO A 162 0.00 -3.82 -8.95
N PRO A 163 -1.05 -3.75 -8.10
CA PRO A 163 -2.32 -3.14 -8.49
C PRO A 163 -2.19 -1.64 -8.81
N LEU A 164 -1.38 -0.91 -8.06
CA LEU A 164 -1.12 0.52 -8.29
C LEU A 164 -0.38 0.75 -9.61
N LEU A 165 0.64 -0.07 -9.91
CA LEU A 165 1.39 0.03 -11.16
C LEU A 165 0.52 -0.29 -12.38
N ARG A 166 -0.34 -1.31 -12.29
CA ARG A 166 -1.36 -1.62 -13.31
C ARG A 166 -2.32 -0.46 -13.54
N ALA A 167 -2.83 0.14 -12.47
CA ALA A 167 -3.76 1.26 -12.57
C ALA A 167 -3.11 2.52 -13.18
N LEU A 168 -1.82 2.74 -12.94
CA LEU A 168 -1.07 3.86 -13.49
C LEU A 168 -0.58 3.61 -14.93
N GLY A 169 -0.35 2.35 -15.29
CA GLY A 169 0.09 1.92 -16.62
C GLY A 169 1.37 2.62 -17.08
N LEU A 170 1.36 3.19 -18.30
CA LEU A 170 2.48 3.94 -18.87
C LEU A 170 2.96 5.12 -18.00
N GLY A 171 2.14 5.61 -17.07
CA GLY A 171 2.54 6.63 -16.10
C GLY A 171 3.72 6.19 -15.22
N CYS A 172 3.91 4.89 -15.03
CA CYS A 172 5.04 4.31 -14.29
C CYS A 172 6.40 4.70 -14.91
N THR A 173 6.44 5.06 -16.20
CA THR A 173 7.67 5.48 -16.89
C THR A 173 8.36 6.67 -16.22
N ARG A 174 7.59 7.55 -15.56
CA ARG A 174 8.09 8.72 -14.80
C ARG A 174 8.95 8.31 -13.60
N TYR A 175 8.71 7.13 -13.05
CA TYR A 175 9.29 6.67 -11.79
C TYR A 175 10.32 5.55 -11.96
N LEU A 176 10.67 5.15 -13.18
CA LEU A 176 11.60 4.04 -13.44
C LEU A 176 12.94 4.18 -12.73
N LYS A 177 13.45 5.41 -12.57
CA LYS A 177 14.70 5.66 -11.85
C LYS A 177 14.63 5.32 -10.36
N ALA A 178 13.44 5.32 -9.76
CA ALA A 178 13.22 4.87 -8.39
C ALA A 178 12.77 3.40 -8.35
N LEU A 179 11.82 3.01 -9.21
CA LEU A 179 11.26 1.66 -9.25
C LEU A 179 12.32 0.61 -9.57
N ILE A 180 13.12 0.79 -10.62
CA ILE A 180 14.05 -0.25 -11.05
C ILE A 180 15.11 -0.54 -9.97
N PRO A 181 15.83 0.45 -9.39
CA PRO A 181 16.76 0.16 -8.31
C PRO A 181 16.08 -0.48 -7.09
N GLN A 182 14.91 0.02 -6.68
CA GLN A 182 14.21 -0.50 -5.50
C GLN A 182 13.81 -1.98 -5.67
N LEU A 183 13.39 -2.38 -6.87
CA LEU A 183 12.94 -3.75 -7.16
C LEU A 183 14.10 -4.69 -7.50
N THR A 184 15.24 -4.18 -7.97
CA THR A 184 16.40 -5.01 -8.32
C THR A 184 17.37 -5.19 -7.17
N HIS A 185 17.48 -4.22 -6.26
CA HIS A 185 18.40 -4.29 -5.12
C HIS A 185 18.16 -5.52 -4.21
N PRO A 186 16.91 -5.90 -3.86
CA PRO A 186 16.65 -7.11 -3.06
C PRO A 186 17.13 -8.42 -3.70
N LEU A 187 17.26 -8.44 -5.03
CA LEU A 187 17.69 -9.61 -5.80
C LEU A 187 19.21 -9.77 -5.81
N LEU A 188 19.96 -8.71 -5.48
CA LEU A 188 21.41 -8.77 -5.46
C LEU A 188 21.89 -9.43 -4.16
N PRO A 189 22.78 -10.44 -4.24
CA PRO A 189 23.36 -11.04 -3.06
C PRO A 189 24.26 -10.02 -2.34
N VAL A 190 24.02 -9.80 -1.05
CA VAL A 190 24.81 -8.90 -0.21
C VAL A 190 25.59 -9.75 0.80
N ALA A 191 26.91 -9.54 0.86
CA ALA A 191 27.74 -10.22 1.84
C ALA A 191 27.24 -9.90 3.26
N PHE A 192 27.07 -10.94 4.09
CA PHE A 192 26.69 -10.83 5.50
C PHE A 192 25.28 -10.29 5.80
N ARG A 193 24.39 -10.13 4.80
CA ARG A 193 22.98 -9.82 5.01
C ARG A 193 22.08 -10.70 4.14
N SER A 194 21.17 -11.44 4.77
CA SER A 194 20.15 -12.19 4.06
C SER A 194 18.96 -11.27 3.77
N THR A 195 18.62 -11.11 2.49
CA THR A 195 17.36 -10.48 2.09
C THR A 195 16.21 -11.46 2.36
N PRO A 196 15.06 -11.01 2.91
CA PRO A 196 13.88 -11.86 3.03
C PRO A 196 13.41 -12.36 1.67
N VAL A 197 13.17 -13.67 1.54
CA VAL A 197 12.70 -14.29 0.29
C VAL A 197 11.39 -13.67 -0.19
N GLN A 198 10.48 -13.35 0.73
CA GLN A 198 9.21 -12.71 0.39
C GLN A 198 9.42 -11.35 -0.30
N LEU A 199 10.35 -10.52 0.18
CA LEU A 199 10.69 -9.26 -0.48
C LEU A 199 11.23 -9.50 -1.90
N GLN A 200 12.00 -10.57 -2.14
CA GLN A 200 12.48 -10.92 -3.48
C GLN A 200 11.32 -11.32 -4.41
N ILE A 201 10.39 -12.14 -3.93
CA ILE A 201 9.19 -12.56 -4.68
C ILE A 201 8.33 -11.34 -5.03
N HIS A 202 8.00 -10.50 -4.04
CA HIS A 202 7.20 -9.29 -4.30
C HIS A 202 7.92 -8.32 -5.25
N SER A 203 9.25 -8.23 -5.15
CA SER A 203 10.04 -7.39 -6.06
C SER A 203 10.00 -7.90 -7.50
N LEU A 204 10.11 -9.22 -7.72
CA LEU A 204 9.96 -9.82 -9.04
C LEU A 204 8.56 -9.65 -9.61
N ASN A 205 7.52 -9.83 -8.78
CA ASN A 205 6.14 -9.63 -9.20
C ASN A 205 5.90 -8.19 -9.64
N ALA A 206 6.32 -7.20 -8.84
CA ALA A 206 6.23 -5.79 -9.21
C ALA A 206 7.08 -5.47 -10.44
N LEU A 207 8.30 -6.04 -10.56
CA LEU A 207 9.19 -5.82 -11.71
C LEU A 207 8.58 -6.36 -13.01
N THR A 208 7.89 -7.51 -12.95
CA THR A 208 7.15 -8.07 -14.09
C THR A 208 6.10 -7.09 -14.58
N ILE A 209 5.34 -6.47 -13.67
CA ILE A 209 4.36 -5.44 -14.03
C ILE A 209 5.05 -4.21 -14.65
N VAL A 210 6.15 -3.74 -14.06
CA VAL A 210 6.91 -2.59 -14.62
C VAL A 210 7.38 -2.91 -16.04
N ILE A 211 7.90 -4.11 -16.30
CA ILE A 211 8.37 -4.52 -17.62
C ILE A 211 7.22 -4.52 -18.63
N GLN A 212 6.05 -5.03 -18.24
CA GLN A 212 4.86 -5.09 -19.09
C GLN A 212 4.32 -3.68 -19.40
N GLU A 213 4.10 -2.86 -18.37
CA GLU A 213 3.52 -1.52 -18.52
C GLU A 213 4.48 -0.53 -19.17
N CYS A 214 5.80 -0.70 -19.01
CA CYS A 214 6.82 0.23 -19.50
C CYS A 214 7.72 -0.38 -20.59
N SER A 215 7.24 -1.37 -21.33
CA SER A 215 8.00 -2.18 -22.31
C SER A 215 8.89 -1.34 -23.24
N HIS A 216 8.37 -0.24 -23.79
CA HIS A 216 9.11 0.66 -24.68
C HIS A 216 10.35 1.32 -24.06
N ARG A 217 10.40 1.47 -22.73
CA ARG A 217 11.50 2.07 -21.98
C ARG A 217 12.46 1.04 -21.37
N MET A 218 12.10 -0.25 -21.41
CA MET A 218 12.91 -1.34 -20.86
C MET A 218 14.29 -1.54 -21.51
N PRO A 219 14.54 -1.23 -22.79
CA PRO A 219 15.88 -1.38 -23.38
C PRO A 219 16.99 -0.65 -22.62
N LEU A 220 16.66 0.46 -21.93
CA LEU A 220 17.60 1.22 -21.10
C LEU A 220 17.92 0.54 -19.76
N TRP A 221 17.02 -0.32 -19.27
CA TRP A 221 17.09 -0.96 -17.95
C TRP A 221 17.41 -2.45 -18.01
N LYS A 222 17.36 -3.07 -19.20
CA LYS A 222 17.55 -4.52 -19.41
C LYS A 222 18.84 -5.06 -18.77
N GLY A 223 19.94 -4.32 -18.86
CA GLY A 223 21.22 -4.74 -18.29
C GLY A 223 21.17 -4.85 -16.77
N THR A 224 20.59 -3.84 -16.12
CA THR A 224 20.38 -3.81 -14.66
C THR A 224 19.47 -4.95 -14.19
N ILE A 225 18.35 -5.14 -14.89
CA ILE A 225 17.35 -6.17 -14.57
C ILE A 225 17.95 -7.57 -14.72
N ILE A 226 18.53 -7.87 -15.89
CA ILE A 226 19.12 -9.19 -16.17
C ILE A 226 20.26 -9.49 -15.20
N ASN A 227 21.14 -8.52 -14.91
CA ASN A 227 22.22 -8.71 -13.95
C ASN A 227 21.69 -9.05 -12.55
N ALA A 228 20.64 -8.38 -12.08
CA ALA A 228 20.04 -8.65 -10.78
C ALA A 228 19.39 -10.03 -10.70
N ILE A 229 18.57 -10.38 -11.70
CA ILE A 229 17.91 -11.70 -11.82
C ILE A 229 18.96 -12.82 -11.91
N SER A 230 19.99 -12.66 -12.76
CA SER A 230 21.03 -13.67 -12.95
C SER A 230 21.83 -13.92 -11.67
N ARG A 231 22.19 -12.86 -10.95
CA ARG A 231 22.91 -13.00 -9.67
C ARG A 231 22.05 -13.64 -8.59
N CYS A 232 20.76 -13.29 -8.54
CA CYS A 232 19.80 -13.95 -7.65
C CYS A 232 19.75 -15.45 -7.94
N TRP A 233 19.59 -15.81 -9.22
CA TRP A 233 19.53 -17.21 -9.67
C TRP A 233 20.79 -18.00 -9.31
N VAL A 234 21.98 -17.48 -9.62
CA VAL A 234 23.26 -18.13 -9.29
C VAL A 234 23.40 -18.32 -7.79
N HIS A 235 23.08 -17.28 -7.00
CA HIS A 235 23.14 -17.37 -5.54
C HIS A 235 22.18 -18.43 -4.98
N LEU A 236 21.00 -18.57 -5.58
CA LEU A 236 20.06 -19.62 -5.20
C LEU A 236 20.59 -21.02 -5.53
N ALA A 237 21.17 -21.19 -6.72
CA ALA A 237 21.75 -22.46 -7.17
C ALA A 237 22.94 -22.91 -6.31
N ASP A 238 23.78 -21.97 -5.86
CA ASP A 238 24.95 -22.27 -5.02
C ASP A 238 24.58 -22.68 -3.58
N THR A 239 23.41 -22.26 -3.11
CA THR A 239 22.95 -22.52 -1.74
C THR A 239 22.02 -23.73 -1.77
N SER A 240 22.49 -24.91 -1.39
CA SER A 240 21.89 -26.24 -1.66
C SER A 240 20.78 -26.73 -0.70
N SER A 241 20.00 -25.83 -0.07
CA SER A 241 18.88 -26.21 0.82
C SER A 241 17.50 -26.02 0.15
N ILE A 242 16.72 -27.08 0.02
CA ILE A 242 15.37 -27.09 -0.55
C ILE A 242 14.40 -26.51 0.49
N ASP A 243 13.70 -25.44 0.15
CA ASP A 243 12.65 -24.79 0.96
C ASP A 243 11.54 -24.33 0.00
N ASP A 244 10.27 -24.48 0.37
CA ASP A 244 9.08 -24.20 -0.46
C ASP A 244 9.08 -22.75 -0.99
N SER A 245 9.61 -21.82 -0.19
CA SER A 245 9.75 -20.41 -0.58
C SER A 245 10.72 -20.20 -1.75
N ARG A 246 11.68 -21.12 -1.94
CA ARG A 246 12.65 -21.05 -3.05
C ARG A 246 12.09 -21.61 -4.33
N GLU A 247 11.24 -22.65 -4.26
CA GLU A 247 10.52 -23.14 -5.45
C GLU A 247 9.67 -22.01 -6.05
N GLN A 248 8.93 -21.28 -5.22
CA GLN A 248 8.18 -20.10 -5.63
C GLN A 248 9.09 -19.03 -6.24
N LEU A 249 10.23 -18.73 -5.60
CA LEU A 249 11.19 -17.76 -6.12
C LEU A 249 11.80 -18.20 -7.47
N THR A 250 12.14 -19.47 -7.64
CA THR A 250 12.63 -20.01 -8.91
C THR A 250 11.57 -19.94 -10.01
N ALA A 251 10.32 -20.23 -9.70
CA ALA A 251 9.20 -20.08 -10.65
C ALA A 251 8.97 -18.61 -11.04
N SER A 252 9.12 -17.66 -10.09
CA SER A 252 9.04 -16.23 -10.38
C SER A 252 10.21 -15.69 -11.20
N LEU A 253 11.37 -16.37 -11.19
CA LEU A 253 12.55 -15.98 -11.97
C LEU A 253 12.46 -16.45 -13.43
N THR A 254 11.63 -17.46 -13.74
CA THR A 254 11.45 -18.02 -15.08
C THR A 254 10.43 -17.27 -15.95
N LEU A 255 10.36 -15.94 -15.80
CA LEU A 255 9.52 -14.96 -16.55
C LEU A 255 8.89 -15.47 -17.86
#